data_AF-A0A833GJ78-F1
#
_entry.id   AF-A0A833GJ78-F1
#
_cell.length_a   1.000
_cell.length_b   1.000
_cell.length_c   1.000
_cell.angle_alpha   90.00
_cell.angle_beta   90.00
_cell.angle_gamma   90.00
#
_symmetry.space_group_name_H-M   'P 1'
#
loop_
_entity.id
_entity.type
_entity.pdbx_description
1 polymer ?
#
loop_
_entity_poly.entity_id
_entity_poly.type
_entity_poly.pdbx_seq_one_letter_code
_entity_poly.pdbx_strand_id
1 'polypeptide(L)'
;MPATPPLDSAPKGRWLLVALSAALWLLAGALAMRSDPGGSLRVWVGAALFTAVVATLAAALYWKFGQRKAIRAAWLRTHGRPLAARVSKVGRRGRRSAWRIKAVAQLRGRPVTFRSDILRADPSRRWRVGDTITVFLDPANPRRYWMDVGVDAEYL
;
A
#
# COMPACT_ATOMS: atom_id res chain seq x y z
N MET A 1 25.04 6.81 20.54
CA MET A 1 23.95 7.82 20.54
C MET A 1 22.94 7.43 19.47
N PRO A 2 21.76 6.87 19.81
CA PRO A 2 20.76 6.55 18.79
C PRO A 2 19.96 7.81 18.43
N ALA A 3 19.99 8.14 17.13
CA ALA A 3 19.24 9.24 16.54
C ALA A 3 17.73 8.96 16.60
N THR A 4 16.97 9.93 17.09
CA THR A 4 15.51 9.97 17.00
C THR A 4 15.06 9.95 15.52
N PRO A 5 14.17 9.04 15.09
CA PRO A 5 13.64 9.07 13.74
C PRO A 5 12.74 10.31 13.54
N PRO A 6 12.77 10.95 12.35
CA PRO A 6 11.93 12.11 12.07
C PRO A 6 10.45 11.70 12.02
N LEU A 7 9.59 12.53 12.61
CA LEU A 7 8.14 12.34 12.62
C LEU A 7 7.62 12.10 11.20
N ASP A 8 7.02 10.93 11.06
CA ASP A 8 6.32 10.42 9.89
C ASP A 8 5.44 11.48 9.23
N SER A 9 5.76 11.81 7.98
CA SER A 9 4.81 12.43 7.08
C SER A 9 3.72 11.39 6.75
N ALA A 10 2.72 11.33 7.63
CA ALA A 10 1.55 10.49 7.51
C ALA A 10 0.99 10.51 6.07
N PRO A 11 0.60 9.36 5.51
CA PRO A 11 0.15 9.29 4.12
C PRO A 11 -1.06 10.21 3.96
N LYS A 12 -0.95 11.18 3.04
CA LYS A 12 -1.94 12.25 2.80
C LYS A 12 -3.39 11.73 2.62
N GLY A 13 -3.58 10.45 2.29
CA GLY A 13 -4.88 9.80 2.23
C GLY A 13 -5.52 9.47 3.59
N ARG A 14 -4.74 9.21 4.65
CA ARG A 14 -5.26 8.97 6.02
C ARG A 14 -5.94 10.23 6.55
N TRP A 15 -5.31 11.39 6.38
CA TRP A 15 -5.89 12.67 6.79
C TRP A 15 -7.08 13.09 5.93
N LEU A 16 -7.13 12.71 4.64
CA LEU A 16 -8.27 13.02 3.78
C LEU A 16 -9.55 12.31 4.26
N LEU A 17 -9.45 11.02 4.63
CA LEU A 17 -10.59 10.26 5.15
C LEU A 17 -11.02 10.75 6.53
N VAL A 18 -10.06 11.08 7.41
CA VAL A 18 -10.35 11.69 8.72
C VAL A 18 -10.99 13.08 8.54
N ALA A 19 -10.48 13.90 7.61
CA ALA A 19 -11.01 15.23 7.34
C ALA A 19 -12.40 15.18 6.68
N LEU A 20 -12.64 14.25 5.75
CA LEU A 20 -13.96 14.02 5.16
C LEU A 20 -14.96 13.53 6.20
N SER A 21 -14.54 12.64 7.11
CA SER A 21 -15.37 12.19 8.22
C SER A 21 -15.69 13.36 9.16
N ALA A 22 -14.69 14.15 9.55
CA ALA A 22 -14.89 15.33 10.40
C ALA A 22 -15.78 16.39 9.75
N ALA A 23 -15.62 16.65 8.46
CA ALA A 23 -16.47 17.57 7.69
C ALA A 23 -17.91 17.06 7.62
N LEU A 24 -18.12 15.75 7.49
CA LEU A 24 -19.44 15.13 7.53
C LEU A 24 -20.10 15.28 8.92
N TRP A 25 -19.33 15.14 10.00
CA TRP A 25 -19.78 15.39 11.38
C TRP A 25 -20.14 16.86 11.62
N LEU A 26 -19.34 17.81 11.10
CA LEU A 26 -19.62 19.25 11.20
C LEU A 26 -20.88 19.63 10.39
N LEU A 27 -21.07 19.05 9.21
CA LEU A 27 -22.26 19.25 8.40
C LEU A 27 -23.51 18.68 9.08
N ALA A 28 -23.42 17.48 9.65
CA ALA A 28 -24.50 16.86 10.43
C ALA A 28 -24.85 17.70 11.68
N GLY A 29 -23.83 18.22 12.38
CA GLY A 29 -24.01 19.16 13.50
C GLY A 29 -24.72 20.46 13.10
N ALA A 30 -24.30 21.08 12.00
CA ALA A 30 -24.88 22.33 11.51
C ALA A 30 -26.33 22.16 11.04
N LEU A 31 -26.66 21.05 10.39
CA LEU A 31 -28.04 20.69 10.02
C LEU A 31 -28.91 20.44 11.25
N ALA A 32 -28.34 19.88 12.32
CA ALA A 32 -29.07 19.57 13.53
C ALA A 32 -29.38 20.80 14.40
N MET A 33 -28.49 21.80 14.43
CA MET A 33 -28.79 23.11 15.05
C MET A 33 -29.99 23.81 14.42
N ARG A 34 -30.40 23.38 13.23
CA ARG A 34 -31.56 23.90 12.50
C ARG A 34 -32.87 23.10 12.74
N SER A 35 -32.84 22.01 13.51
CA SER A 35 -33.98 21.09 13.66
C SER A 35 -34.45 20.95 15.12
N ASP A 36 -35.76 21.10 15.33
CA ASP A 36 -36.45 21.13 16.64
C ASP A 36 -36.21 19.90 17.54
N PRO A 37 -36.30 20.06 18.89
CA PRO A 37 -35.77 19.13 19.89
C PRO A 37 -36.56 17.82 20.08
N GLY A 38 -37.70 17.62 19.42
CA GLY A 38 -38.59 16.46 19.66
C GLY A 38 -38.34 15.21 18.80
N GLY A 39 -37.70 15.35 17.63
CA GLY A 39 -37.46 14.24 16.68
C GLY A 39 -36.00 13.81 16.54
N SER A 40 -35.10 14.50 17.25
CA SER A 40 -33.67 14.53 16.98
C SER A 40 -32.91 13.26 17.38
N LEU A 41 -33.22 12.66 18.55
CA LEU A 41 -32.43 11.53 19.09
C LEU A 41 -32.40 10.31 18.17
N ARG A 42 -33.55 9.95 17.56
CA ARG A 42 -33.64 8.80 16.64
C ARG A 42 -32.83 9.02 15.37
N VAL A 43 -32.84 10.24 14.84
CA VAL A 43 -32.06 10.64 13.67
C VAL A 43 -30.56 10.58 13.99
N TRP A 44 -30.16 11.04 15.18
CA TRP A 44 -28.78 10.97 15.66
C TRP A 44 -28.27 9.53 15.86
N VAL A 45 -29.06 8.68 16.51
CA VAL A 45 -28.72 7.26 16.68
C VAL A 45 -28.63 6.56 15.32
N GLY A 46 -29.54 6.86 14.40
CA GLY A 46 -29.49 6.36 13.02
C GLY A 46 -28.22 6.78 12.28
N ALA A 47 -27.82 8.06 12.38
CA ALA A 47 -26.61 8.57 11.76
C ALA A 47 -25.32 7.96 12.37
N ALA A 48 -25.28 7.82 13.69
CA ALA A 48 -24.17 7.19 14.39
C ALA A 48 -24.02 5.69 14.02
N LEU A 49 -25.13 4.96 13.95
CA LEU A 49 -25.11 3.56 13.51
C LEU A 49 -24.68 3.43 12.04
N PHE A 50 -25.18 4.30 11.17
CA PHE A 50 -24.80 4.27 9.75
C PHE A 50 -23.30 4.53 9.56
N THR A 51 -22.75 5.53 10.25
CA THR A 51 -21.31 5.84 10.18
C THR A 51 -20.45 4.72 10.76
N ALA A 52 -20.87 4.10 11.87
CA ALA A 52 -20.18 2.95 12.44
C ALA A 52 -20.14 1.75 11.48
N VAL A 53 -21.26 1.46 10.79
CA VAL A 53 -21.32 0.38 9.79
C VAL A 53 -20.42 0.69 8.59
N VAL A 54 -20.47 1.90 8.04
CA VAL A 54 -19.63 2.30 6.90
C VAL A 54 -18.14 2.26 7.27
N ALA A 55 -17.76 2.77 8.45
CA ALA A 55 -16.38 2.74 8.92
C ALA A 55 -15.87 1.31 9.12
N THR A 56 -16.70 0.44 9.70
CA THR A 56 -16.37 -0.98 9.89
C THR A 56 -16.19 -1.69 8.56
N LEU A 57 -17.09 -1.46 7.60
CA LEU A 57 -16.99 -2.04 6.27
C LEU A 57 -15.74 -1.56 5.54
N ALA A 58 -15.44 -0.26 5.61
CA ALA A 58 -14.24 0.33 5.03
C ALA A 58 -12.96 -0.26 5.65
N ALA A 59 -12.90 -0.40 6.97
CA ALA A 59 -11.77 -1.02 7.67
C ALA A 59 -11.59 -2.49 7.29
N ALA A 60 -12.68 -3.27 7.22
CA ALA A 60 -12.66 -4.67 6.81
C ALA A 60 -12.18 -4.85 5.37
N LEU A 61 -12.66 -4.01 4.45
CA LEU A 61 -12.20 -4.00 3.06
C LEU A 61 -10.71 -3.62 2.99
N TYR A 62 -10.29 -2.58 3.70
CA TYR A 62 -8.89 -2.16 3.73
C TYR A 62 -7.97 -3.27 4.23
N TRP A 63 -8.33 -3.94 5.33
CA TRP A 63 -7.58 -5.09 5.86
C TRP A 63 -7.48 -6.21 4.84
N LYS A 64 -8.60 -6.61 4.23
CA LYS A 64 -8.66 -7.68 3.24
C LYS A 64 -7.82 -7.38 2.00
N PHE A 65 -7.79 -6.13 1.52
CA PHE A 65 -7.01 -5.76 0.33
C PHE A 65 -5.54 -5.47 0.63
N GLY A 66 -5.23 -4.87 1.77
CA GLY A 66 -3.85 -4.57 2.19
C GLY A 66 -3.04 -5.82 2.50
N GLN A 67 -3.63 -6.80 3.19
CA GLN A 67 -2.90 -7.99 3.61
C GLN A 67 -2.64 -9.00 2.48
N ARG A 68 -3.46 -9.03 1.44
CA ARG A 68 -3.31 -9.99 0.33
C ARG A 68 -1.93 -9.95 -0.32
N LYS A 69 -1.31 -8.77 -0.40
CA LYS A 69 0.02 -8.61 -0.98
C LYS A 69 1.12 -9.04 -0.03
N ALA A 70 1.03 -8.65 1.24
CA ALA A 70 1.98 -9.06 2.28
C ALA A 70 1.98 -10.58 2.49
N ILE A 71 0.80 -11.19 2.60
CA ILE A 71 0.62 -12.65 2.73
C ILE A 71 1.21 -13.36 1.49
N ARG A 72 0.95 -12.82 0.29
CA ARG A 72 1.51 -13.37 -0.95
C ARG A 72 3.02 -13.27 -1.01
N ALA A 73 3.60 -12.15 -0.59
CA ALA A 73 5.05 -11.97 -0.53
C ALA A 73 5.66 -12.97 0.47
N ALA A 74 5.08 -13.13 1.66
CA ALA A 74 5.50 -14.12 2.65
C ALA A 74 5.42 -15.55 2.10
N TRP A 75 4.32 -15.89 1.42
CA TRP A 75 4.16 -17.20 0.80
C TRP A 75 5.20 -17.46 -0.30
N LEU A 76 5.46 -16.48 -1.17
CA LEU A 76 6.46 -16.58 -2.25
C LEU A 76 7.90 -16.63 -1.72
N ARG A 77 8.20 -15.95 -0.61
CA ARG A 77 9.50 -16.07 0.05
C ARG A 77 9.76 -17.49 0.55
N THR A 78 8.71 -18.18 1.00
CA THR A 78 8.83 -19.49 1.64
C THR A 78 8.69 -20.65 0.65
N HIS A 79 7.78 -20.53 -0.32
CA HIS A 79 7.41 -21.60 -1.27
C HIS A 79 7.75 -21.28 -2.72
N GLY A 80 8.16 -20.03 -3.01
CA GLY A 80 8.49 -19.62 -4.37
C GLY A 80 9.86 -20.12 -4.81
N ARG A 81 10.01 -20.31 -6.11
CA ARG A 81 11.31 -20.66 -6.70
C ARG A 81 12.15 -19.40 -6.86
N PRO A 82 13.37 -19.34 -6.27
CA PRO A 82 14.25 -18.19 -6.46
C PRO A 82 14.81 -18.17 -7.88
N LEU A 83 14.84 -16.98 -8.48
CA LEU A 83 15.42 -16.70 -9.78
C LEU A 83 16.30 -15.45 -9.68
N ALA A 84 17.57 -15.57 -10.03
CA ALA A 84 18.48 -14.45 -10.12
C ALA A 84 18.11 -13.58 -11.34
N ALA A 85 17.74 -12.33 -11.10
CA ALA A 85 17.44 -11.36 -12.15
C ALA A 85 18.42 -10.19 -12.07
N ARG A 86 18.84 -9.67 -13.22
CA ARG A 86 19.76 -8.53 -13.30
C ARG A 86 19.00 -7.22 -13.33
N VAL A 87 19.33 -6.29 -12.45
CA VAL A 87 18.70 -4.97 -12.39
C VAL A 87 19.02 -4.21 -13.67
N SER A 88 17.97 -3.88 -14.43
CA SER A 88 18.10 -3.14 -15.69
C SER A 88 17.78 -1.65 -15.53
N LYS A 89 16.94 -1.29 -14.57
CA LYS A 89 16.58 0.11 -14.33
C LYS A 89 16.17 0.32 -12.88
N VAL A 90 16.69 1.38 -12.29
CA VAL A 90 16.23 1.94 -11.03
C VAL A 90 15.79 3.38 -11.30
N GLY A 91 14.56 3.73 -10.95
CA GLY A 91 14.12 5.09 -11.21
C GLY A 91 12.77 5.44 -10.61
N ARG A 92 12.45 6.73 -10.66
CA ARG A 92 11.16 7.27 -10.21
C ARG A 92 10.06 6.97 -11.23
N ARG A 93 8.85 6.76 -10.70
CA ARG A 93 7.61 6.61 -11.45
C ARG A 93 6.77 7.86 -11.26
N GLY A 94 6.78 8.76 -12.25
CA GLY A 94 6.01 10.00 -12.24
C GLY A 94 6.63 11.11 -11.38
N ARG A 95 5.83 12.10 -11.00
CA ARG A 95 6.27 13.32 -10.28
C ARG A 95 6.37 13.16 -8.75
N ARG A 96 5.87 12.07 -8.15
CA ARG A 96 5.90 11.82 -6.70
C ARG A 96 6.97 10.78 -6.33
N SER A 97 7.34 10.74 -5.05
CA SER A 97 8.33 9.87 -4.37
C SER A 97 8.02 8.36 -4.46
N ALA A 98 7.78 7.87 -5.68
CA ALA A 98 7.44 6.49 -5.99
C ALA A 98 8.56 5.92 -6.85
N TRP A 99 9.44 5.14 -6.25
CA TRP A 99 10.53 4.47 -6.93
C TRP A 99 10.12 3.08 -7.38
N ARG A 100 10.75 2.60 -8.45
CA ARG A 100 10.55 1.24 -8.96
C ARG A 100 11.83 0.70 -9.55
N ILE A 101 12.08 -0.57 -9.27
CA ILE A 101 13.18 -1.35 -9.86
C ILE A 101 12.61 -2.23 -10.96
N LYS A 102 13.32 -2.30 -12.09
CA LYS A 102 13.12 -3.29 -13.13
C LYS A 102 14.33 -4.20 -13.16
N ALA A 103 14.08 -5.50 -13.25
CA ALA A 103 15.11 -6.50 -13.46
C ALA A 103 14.75 -7.39 -14.65
N VAL A 104 15.76 -7.98 -15.28
CA VAL A 104 15.60 -8.88 -16.43
C VAL A 104 16.29 -10.19 -16.08
N ALA A 105 15.61 -11.30 -16.36
CA ALA A 105 16.21 -12.63 -16.29
C ALA A 105 15.80 -13.44 -17.52
N GLN A 106 16.53 -14.52 -17.78
CA GLN A 106 16.04 -15.54 -18.70
C GLN A 106 15.12 -16.51 -17.95
N LEU A 107 13.92 -16.68 -18.48
CA LEU A 107 12.97 -17.68 -18.03
C LEU A 107 12.60 -18.55 -19.24
N ARG A 108 12.95 -19.84 -19.19
CA ARG A 108 12.70 -20.80 -20.30
C ARG A 108 13.26 -20.29 -21.65
N GLY A 109 14.49 -19.76 -21.64
CA GLY A 109 15.17 -19.25 -22.83
C GLY A 109 14.65 -17.90 -23.36
N ARG A 110 13.67 -17.27 -22.71
CA ARG A 110 13.15 -15.95 -23.10
C ARG A 110 13.51 -14.87 -22.07
N PRO A 111 13.91 -13.66 -22.51
CA PRO A 111 14.10 -12.55 -21.59
C PRO A 111 12.76 -12.10 -21.02
N VAL A 112 12.63 -12.09 -19.70
CA VAL A 112 11.44 -11.62 -18.98
C VAL A 112 11.84 -10.43 -18.11
N THR A 113 11.05 -9.37 -18.18
CA THR A 113 11.25 -8.18 -17.34
C THR A 113 10.33 -8.24 -16.12
N PHE A 114 10.95 -8.28 -14.95
CA PHE A 114 10.30 -8.19 -13.65
C PHE A 114 10.27 -6.75 -13.17
N ARG A 115 9.21 -6.40 -12.43
CA ARG A 115 9.01 -5.06 -11.87
C ARG A 115 8.74 -5.17 -10.38
N SER A 116 9.44 -4.36 -9.58
CA SER A 116 9.18 -4.28 -8.15
C SER A 116 7.83 -3.61 -7.88
N ASP A 117 7.32 -3.83 -6.67
CA ASP A 117 6.33 -2.95 -6.08
C ASP A 117 6.86 -1.50 -6.01
N ILE A 118 5.94 -0.56 -5.76
CA ILE A 118 6.31 0.85 -5.62
C ILE A 118 7.02 1.02 -4.28
N LEU A 119 8.21 1.59 -4.32
CA LEU A 119 9.03 1.90 -3.15
C LEU A 119 8.88 3.38 -2.83
N ARG A 120 8.79 3.75 -1.56
CA ARG A 120 8.74 5.17 -1.16
C ARG A 120 10.14 5.77 -1.02
N ALA A 121 11.06 5.00 -0.47
CA ALA A 121 12.46 5.37 -0.36
C ALA A 121 13.22 5.11 -1.65
N ASP A 122 14.27 5.90 -1.88
CA ASP A 122 15.17 5.74 -3.02
C ASP A 122 16.00 4.44 -2.89
N PRO A 123 15.78 3.44 -3.76
CA PRO A 123 16.51 2.18 -3.70
C PRO A 123 17.93 2.27 -4.30
N SER A 124 18.31 3.37 -4.95
CA SER A 124 19.59 3.50 -5.68
C SER A 124 20.83 3.37 -4.79
N ARG A 125 20.69 3.60 -3.48
CA ARG A 125 21.77 3.37 -2.50
C ARG A 125 22.12 1.89 -2.33
N ARG A 126 21.12 1.00 -2.46
CA ARG A 126 21.27 -0.44 -2.25
C ARG A 126 21.35 -1.22 -3.57
N TRP A 127 20.64 -0.75 -4.58
CA TRP A 127 20.51 -1.43 -5.87
C TRP A 127 20.95 -0.52 -7.00
N ARG A 128 21.97 -0.94 -7.73
CA ARG A 128 22.48 -0.29 -8.94
C ARG A 128 22.13 -1.10 -10.17
N VAL A 129 22.16 -0.45 -11.33
CA VAL A 129 21.99 -1.13 -12.61
C VAL A 129 23.16 -2.10 -12.79
N GLY A 130 22.84 -3.35 -13.14
CA GLY A 130 23.81 -4.43 -13.27
C GLY A 130 23.83 -5.39 -12.08
N ASP A 131 23.30 -4.98 -10.92
CA ASP A 131 23.23 -5.83 -9.71
C ASP A 131 22.31 -7.02 -9.92
N THR A 132 22.51 -8.07 -9.13
CA THR A 132 21.64 -9.25 -9.13
C THR A 132 20.66 -9.17 -7.97
N ILE A 133 19.36 -9.25 -8.28
CA ILE A 133 18.26 -9.27 -7.32
C ILE A 133 17.51 -10.59 -7.42
N THR A 134 17.11 -11.14 -6.27
CA THR A 134 16.35 -12.39 -6.20
C THR A 134 14.88 -12.12 -6.48
N VAL A 135 14.31 -12.86 -7.43
CA VAL A 135 12.89 -12.86 -7.74
C VAL A 135 12.31 -14.22 -7.38
N PHE A 136 11.32 -14.24 -6.51
CA PHE A 136 10.59 -15.45 -6.12
C PHE A 136 9.41 -15.63 -7.06
N LEU A 137 9.43 -16.71 -7.84
CA LEU A 137 8.36 -17.09 -8.77
C LEU A 137 7.40 -18.09 -8.11
N ASP A 138 6.12 -17.95 -8.38
CA ASP A 138 5.13 -18.98 -8.04
C ASP A 138 5.39 -20.23 -8.92
N PRO A 139 5.63 -21.42 -8.33
CA PRO A 139 5.89 -22.64 -9.08
C PRO A 139 4.73 -23.05 -9.99
N ALA A 140 3.48 -22.75 -9.60
CA ALA A 140 2.30 -23.05 -10.40
C ALA A 140 2.05 -22.00 -11.50
N ASN A 141 2.47 -20.75 -11.27
CA ASN A 141 2.23 -19.66 -12.23
C ASN A 141 3.40 -18.65 -12.30
N PRO A 142 4.30 -18.76 -13.28
CA PRO A 142 5.48 -17.87 -13.39
C PRO A 142 5.14 -16.39 -13.62
N ARG A 143 3.89 -16.04 -13.97
CA ARG A 143 3.44 -14.63 -14.05
C ARG A 143 3.26 -14.01 -12.67
N ARG A 144 3.09 -14.82 -11.63
CA ARG A 144 3.00 -14.37 -10.24
C ARG A 144 4.38 -14.47 -9.60
N TYR A 145 4.90 -13.31 -9.22
CA TYR A 145 6.24 -13.21 -8.66
C TYR A 145 6.32 -12.11 -7.60
N TRP A 146 7.39 -12.16 -6.82
CA TRP A 146 7.75 -11.13 -5.85
C TRP A 146 9.25 -10.89 -5.90
N MET A 147 9.69 -9.64 -5.87
CA MET A 147 11.11 -9.27 -5.92
C MET A 147 11.60 -8.93 -4.52
N ASP A 148 12.77 -9.45 -4.14
CA ASP A 148 13.35 -9.16 -2.83
C ASP A 148 14.14 -7.86 -2.85
N VAL A 149 13.40 -6.76 -2.71
CA VAL A 149 13.97 -5.41 -2.73
C VAL A 149 14.47 -4.96 -1.35
N GLY A 150 14.08 -5.62 -0.27
CA GLY A 150 14.54 -5.34 1.11
C GLY A 150 14.29 -3.91 1.64
N VAL A 151 13.65 -3.05 0.86
CA VAL A 151 13.12 -1.74 1.28
C VAL A 151 11.64 -1.97 1.56
N ASP A 152 11.08 -1.34 2.61
CA ASP A 152 9.64 -1.33 2.82
C ASP A 152 8.95 -0.93 1.51
N ALA A 153 8.40 -1.95 0.84
CA ALA A 153 7.62 -1.79 -0.36
C ALA A 153 6.27 -1.22 0.09
N GLU A 154 6.31 0.02 0.55
CA GLU A 154 5.19 0.62 1.24
C GLU A 154 4.12 0.94 0.21
N TYR A 155 3.05 0.16 0.27
CA TYR A 155 1.90 0.29 -0.61
C TYR A 155 1.33 1.72 -0.51
N LEU A 156 1.18 2.37 -1.67
CA LEU A 156 0.41 3.61 -1.83
C LEU A 156 -1.04 3.28 -2.10
#